data_AF-A0AAW2CXA9-F1
#
_entry.id   AF-A0AAW2CXA9-F1
#
_cell.length_a   1.000
_cell.length_b   1.000
_cell.length_c   1.000
_cell.angle_alpha   90.00
_cell.angle_beta   90.00
_cell.angle_gamma   90.00
#
_symmetry.space_group_name_H-M   'P 1'
#
loop_
_entity.id
_entity.type
_entity.pdbx_description
1 polymer ?
#
loop_
_entity_poly.entity_id
_entity_poly.type
_entity_poly.pdbx_seq_one_letter_code
_entity_poly.pdbx_strand_id
1 'polypeptide(L)'
;MLQTSLYKLSVNQFADLTNEEFKASRNRFKGHECSTKTSFKYENVTFVPSTVDWRKKGAVTPTKDQGQCGCCWAFSAVAATEGITQLTTGKLISLSEHELVDCDTSGVDQGCEGGLTENAFQFIQDNHGLTTEASYPCMGVDGTCNANQEAKHAATINGHEDVPANGENALLNAVASQPVSVAIDAGGSGFQFYSSGVFTVACGTNLDHGVTAVGYGVTNDGSKYWLVKN
;
A
#
# COMPACT_ATOMS: atom_id res chain seq x y z
N MET A 1 -28.59 -18.79 17.41
CA MET A 1 -27.13 -18.68 17.19
C MET A 1 -26.77 -17.22 17.34
N LEU A 2 -25.91 -16.86 18.30
CA LEU A 2 -25.39 -15.50 18.42
C LEU A 2 -24.47 -15.26 17.24
N GLN A 3 -24.86 -14.35 16.34
CA GLN A 3 -24.01 -13.95 15.22
C GLN A 3 -22.87 -13.10 15.80
N THR A 4 -21.74 -13.74 16.07
CA THR A 4 -20.51 -13.03 16.42
C THR A 4 -20.09 -12.19 15.21
N SER A 5 -19.98 -10.88 15.40
CA SER A 5 -19.46 -9.96 14.37
C SER A 5 -18.10 -10.46 13.87
N LEU A 6 -17.90 -10.50 12.55
CA LEU A 6 -16.65 -10.94 11.92
C LEU A 6 -15.48 -10.02 12.23
N TYR A 7 -15.75 -8.79 12.68
CA TYR A 7 -14.75 -7.80 13.08
C TYR A 7 -15.12 -7.11 14.40
N LYS A 8 -14.12 -6.49 15.00
CA LYS A 8 -14.25 -5.65 16.21
C LYS A 8 -13.70 -4.27 15.94
N LEU A 9 -14.30 -3.29 16.62
CA LEU A 9 -13.81 -1.93 16.70
C LEU A 9 -13.26 -1.65 18.10
N SER A 10 -12.30 -0.72 18.21
CA SER A 10 -11.77 -0.27 19.49
C SER A 10 -11.41 1.20 19.45
N VAL A 11 -11.48 1.86 20.62
CA VAL A 11 -10.87 3.18 20.82
C VAL A 11 -9.38 3.08 20.49
N ASN A 12 -8.90 3.99 19.65
CA ASN A 12 -7.50 4.08 19.24
C ASN A 12 -7.05 5.54 19.28
N GLN A 13 -5.85 5.82 18.78
CA GLN A 13 -5.24 7.15 18.77
C GLN A 13 -5.99 8.21 17.93
N PHE A 14 -7.03 7.82 17.20
CA PHE A 14 -7.85 8.72 16.37
C PHE A 14 -9.24 8.99 16.96
N ALA A 15 -9.47 8.60 18.22
CA ALA A 15 -10.78 8.72 18.86
C ALA A 15 -11.18 10.16 19.20
N ASP A 16 -10.23 11.10 19.19
CA ASP A 16 -10.46 12.54 19.33
C ASP A 16 -10.74 13.24 17.98
N LEU A 17 -10.58 12.53 16.86
CA LEU A 17 -10.85 13.04 15.52
C LEU A 17 -12.25 12.66 15.06
N THR A 18 -12.95 13.63 14.47
CA THR A 18 -14.09 13.32 13.61
C THR A 18 -13.64 12.50 12.39
N ASN A 19 -14.57 11.77 11.78
CA ASN A 19 -14.26 10.99 10.58
C ASN A 19 -13.81 11.88 9.41
N GLU A 20 -14.34 13.10 9.30
CA GLU A 20 -13.90 14.07 8.29
C GLU A 20 -12.45 14.53 8.50
N GLU A 21 -12.06 14.83 9.75
CA GLU A 21 -10.67 15.17 10.09
C GLU A 21 -9.71 14.01 9.85
N PHE A 22 -10.14 12.78 10.18
CA PHE A 22 -9.38 11.56 9.91
C PHE A 22 -9.08 11.40 8.41
N LYS A 23 -10.10 11.52 7.56
CA LYS A 23 -9.97 11.41 6.10
C LYS A 23 -9.12 12.52 5.52
N ALA A 24 -9.41 13.78 5.84
CA ALA A 24 -8.81 14.95 5.20
C ALA A 24 -7.28 15.04 5.34
N SER A 25 -6.73 14.40 6.37
CA SER A 25 -5.28 14.42 6.66
C SER A 25 -4.55 13.14 6.24
N ARG A 26 -5.25 12.06 5.85
CA ARG A 26 -4.63 10.73 5.64
C ARG A 26 -5.04 10.03 4.35
N ASN A 27 -6.26 10.28 3.88
CA ASN A 27 -6.84 9.65 2.72
C ASN A 27 -6.79 10.64 1.55
N ARG A 28 -5.65 10.65 0.84
CA ARG A 28 -5.44 11.50 -0.34
C ARG A 28 -4.89 10.72 -1.53
N PHE A 29 -5.32 9.47 -1.69
CA PHE A 29 -5.04 8.75 -2.93
C PHE A 29 -5.80 9.41 -4.09
N LYS A 30 -5.08 9.80 -5.15
CA LYS A 30 -5.65 10.51 -6.31
C LYS A 30 -5.97 9.56 -7.45
N GLY A 31 -6.62 8.44 -7.11
CA GLY A 31 -6.87 7.32 -8.01
C GLY A 31 -7.54 7.70 -9.31
N HIS A 32 -7.20 6.97 -10.36
CA HIS A 32 -7.95 6.91 -11.62
C HIS A 32 -8.28 5.45 -11.94
N GLU A 33 -9.19 5.20 -12.88
CA GLU A 33 -9.51 3.82 -13.28
C GLU A 33 -8.29 3.16 -13.96
N CYS A 34 -7.82 2.04 -13.39
CA CYS A 34 -6.77 1.22 -13.98
C CYS A 34 -7.17 0.73 -15.38
N SER A 35 -6.18 0.58 -16.26
CA SER A 35 -6.43 0.15 -17.64
C SER A 35 -7.00 -1.26 -17.72
N THR A 36 -7.97 -1.47 -18.61
CA THR A 36 -8.56 -2.80 -18.88
C THR A 36 -7.83 -3.58 -19.98
N LYS A 37 -6.73 -3.03 -20.54
CA LYS A 37 -6.15 -3.50 -21.82
C LYS A 37 -4.63 -3.71 -21.82
N THR A 38 -3.98 -3.81 -20.67
CA THR A 38 -2.54 -4.09 -20.61
C THR A 38 -2.26 -5.58 -20.52
N SER A 39 -1.09 -6.01 -20.99
CA SER A 39 -0.56 -7.34 -20.70
C SER A 39 -0.34 -7.47 -19.20
N PHE A 40 -0.80 -8.57 -18.60
CA PHE A 40 -0.65 -8.84 -17.17
C PHE A 40 0.23 -10.06 -16.94
N LYS A 41 1.42 -9.85 -16.36
CA LYS A 41 2.44 -10.90 -16.15
C LYS A 41 1.91 -12.17 -15.46
N TYR A 42 0.93 -12.03 -14.56
CA TYR A 42 0.43 -13.15 -13.76
C TYR A 42 -0.89 -13.75 -14.27
N GLU A 43 -1.28 -13.46 -15.53
CA GLU A 43 -2.51 -13.99 -16.13
C GLU A 43 -2.52 -15.53 -16.19
N ASN A 44 -1.37 -16.14 -16.53
CA ASN A 44 -1.23 -17.58 -16.75
C ASN A 44 -0.63 -18.35 -15.56
N VAL A 45 -0.68 -17.79 -14.34
CA VAL A 45 -0.23 -18.51 -13.15
C VAL A 45 -1.16 -19.71 -12.88
N THR A 46 -0.61 -20.92 -12.93
CA THR A 46 -1.39 -22.17 -12.83
C THR A 46 -1.55 -22.69 -11.40
N PHE A 47 -0.70 -22.23 -10.47
CA PHE A 47 -0.73 -22.64 -9.07
C PHE A 47 -0.79 -21.43 -8.16
N VAL A 48 -1.90 -21.30 -7.44
CA VAL A 48 -2.16 -20.26 -6.47
C VAL A 48 -2.42 -20.93 -5.12
N PRO A 49 -1.55 -20.75 -4.11
CA PRO A 49 -1.77 -21.31 -2.78
C PRO A 49 -3.10 -20.82 -2.20
N SER A 50 -3.74 -21.60 -1.33
CA SER A 50 -4.97 -21.17 -0.64
C SER A 50 -4.75 -20.05 0.39
N THR A 51 -3.50 -19.84 0.81
CA THR A 51 -3.13 -18.83 1.80
C THR A 51 -1.71 -18.36 1.53
N VAL A 52 -1.50 -17.04 1.58
CA VAL A 52 -0.20 -16.41 1.48
C VAL A 52 -0.08 -15.36 2.58
N ASP A 53 1.08 -15.31 3.22
CA ASP A 53 1.43 -14.28 4.19
C ASP A 53 2.91 -13.90 3.97
N TRP A 54 3.14 -12.80 3.27
CA TRP A 54 4.49 -12.34 2.93
C TRP A 54 5.31 -11.94 4.16
N ARG A 55 4.66 -11.62 5.30
CA ARG A 55 5.36 -11.36 6.56
C ARG A 55 6.13 -12.60 7.01
N LYS A 56 5.52 -13.78 6.89
CA LYS A 56 6.15 -15.07 7.24
C LYS A 56 7.30 -15.45 6.29
N LYS A 57 7.34 -14.84 5.10
CA LYS A 57 8.41 -15.00 4.12
C LYS A 57 9.48 -13.90 4.22
N GLY A 58 9.38 -13.02 5.21
CA GLY A 58 10.33 -11.93 5.43
C GLY A 58 10.27 -10.82 4.37
N ALA A 59 9.18 -10.72 3.60
CA ALA A 59 9.02 -9.76 2.50
C ALA A 59 8.10 -8.57 2.88
N VAL A 60 8.00 -8.27 4.18
CA VAL A 60 7.20 -7.16 4.70
C VAL A 60 7.96 -6.53 5.86
N THR A 61 8.27 -5.25 5.75
CA THR A 61 8.86 -4.43 6.82
C THR A 61 7.84 -4.15 7.93
N PRO A 62 8.27 -3.69 9.13
CA PRO A 62 7.35 -3.22 10.15
C PRO A 62 6.36 -2.17 9.63
N THR A 63 5.19 -2.07 10.28
CA THR A 63 4.24 -0.98 10.03
C THR A 63 4.90 0.36 10.36
N LYS A 64 4.68 1.35 9.49
CA LYS A 64 5.15 2.72 9.61
C LYS A 64 3.96 3.66 9.81
N ASP A 65 4.21 4.93 10.10
CA ASP A 65 3.15 5.92 10.33
C ASP A 65 3.32 7.11 9.39
N GLN A 66 2.31 7.37 8.56
CA GLN A 66 2.28 8.52 7.64
C GLN A 66 1.96 9.86 8.35
N GLY A 67 1.54 9.81 9.62
CA GLY A 67 1.20 10.97 10.42
C GLY A 67 -0.06 11.69 9.91
N GLN A 68 0.06 13.00 9.67
CA GLN A 68 -1.02 13.87 9.18
C GLN A 68 -0.81 14.28 7.70
N CYS A 69 0.03 13.53 6.99
CA CYS A 69 0.34 13.73 5.59
C CYS A 69 -0.47 12.76 4.72
N GLY A 70 -1.03 13.23 3.62
CA GLY A 70 -1.77 12.42 2.66
C GLY A 70 -0.89 11.56 1.74
N CYS A 71 0.21 11.01 2.25
CA CYS A 71 1.22 10.28 1.46
C CYS A 71 1.01 8.76 1.38
N CYS A 72 -0.20 8.27 1.66
CA CYS A 72 -0.54 6.83 1.56
C CYS A 72 -0.15 6.18 0.21
N TRP A 73 -0.17 6.96 -0.87
CA TRP A 73 0.27 6.53 -2.21
C TRP A 73 1.76 6.11 -2.23
N ALA A 74 2.62 6.88 -1.55
CA ALA A 74 4.06 6.61 -1.41
C ALA A 74 4.31 5.40 -0.50
N PHE A 75 3.61 5.32 0.64
CA PHE A 75 3.68 4.17 1.55
C PHE A 75 3.30 2.85 0.87
N SER A 76 2.22 2.89 0.07
CA SER A 76 1.79 1.73 -0.70
C SER A 76 2.82 1.30 -1.74
N ALA A 77 3.41 2.26 -2.47
CA ALA A 77 4.43 1.99 -3.48
C ALA A 77 5.71 1.43 -2.85
N VAL A 78 6.17 2.05 -1.76
CA VAL A 78 7.36 1.61 -1.02
C VAL A 78 7.18 0.20 -0.49
N ALA A 79 6.08 -0.10 0.20
CA ALA A 79 5.88 -1.45 0.76
C ALA A 79 5.85 -2.56 -0.32
N ALA A 80 5.30 -2.28 -1.51
CA ALA A 80 5.39 -3.21 -2.64
C ALA A 80 6.83 -3.35 -3.17
N THR A 81 7.57 -2.24 -3.27
CA THR A 81 8.98 -2.20 -3.70
C THR A 81 9.89 -2.94 -2.72
N GLU A 82 9.72 -2.74 -1.42
CA GLU A 82 10.42 -3.47 -0.35
C GLU A 82 10.18 -4.99 -0.47
N GLY A 83 8.91 -5.37 -0.73
CA GLY A 83 8.50 -6.75 -0.93
C GLY A 83 9.21 -7.41 -2.11
N ILE A 84 9.13 -6.81 -3.30
CA ILE A 84 9.79 -7.38 -4.50
C ILE A 84 11.32 -7.35 -4.38
N THR A 85 11.89 -6.36 -3.67
CA THR A 85 13.33 -6.30 -3.38
C THR A 85 13.77 -7.51 -2.53
N GLN A 86 13.01 -7.85 -1.48
CA GLN A 86 13.29 -9.06 -0.69
C GLN A 86 13.22 -10.31 -1.57
N LEU A 87 12.21 -10.43 -2.43
CA LEU A 87 12.02 -11.64 -3.24
C LEU A 87 13.09 -11.84 -4.30
N THR A 88 13.64 -10.77 -4.83
CA THR A 88 14.65 -10.81 -5.90
C THR A 88 16.08 -10.83 -5.38
N THR A 89 16.34 -10.20 -4.24
CA THR A 89 17.70 -10.05 -3.69
C THR A 89 17.96 -10.86 -2.42
N GLY A 90 16.90 -11.31 -1.74
CA GLY A 90 16.96 -11.92 -0.42
C GLY A 90 17.22 -10.95 0.73
N LYS A 91 17.19 -9.62 0.48
CA LYS A 91 17.40 -8.58 1.50
C LYS A 91 16.16 -7.72 1.70
N LEU A 92 15.66 -7.68 2.93
CA LEU A 92 14.55 -6.83 3.32
C LEU A 92 15.13 -5.50 3.73
N ILE A 93 14.95 -4.50 2.88
CA ILE A 93 15.47 -3.15 3.07
C ILE A 93 14.27 -2.26 3.34
N SER A 94 14.33 -1.43 4.39
CA SER A 94 13.31 -0.42 4.59
C SER A 94 13.66 0.82 3.76
N LEU A 95 12.79 1.15 2.80
CA LEU A 95 12.99 2.25 1.85
C LEU A 95 12.28 3.52 2.32
N SER A 96 12.68 4.66 1.77
CA SER A 96 12.12 5.96 2.16
C SER A 96 10.82 6.27 1.42
N GLU A 97 9.72 6.43 2.15
CA GLU A 97 8.52 7.05 1.61
C GLU A 97 8.70 8.56 1.42
N HIS A 98 9.54 9.19 2.23
CA HIS A 98 9.71 10.63 2.22
C HIS A 98 10.48 11.14 1.01
N GLU A 99 11.40 10.34 0.47
CA GLU A 99 12.03 10.61 -0.83
C GLU A 99 10.97 10.76 -1.93
N LEU A 100 9.96 9.87 -1.98
CA LEU A 100 8.84 10.03 -2.92
C LEU A 100 8.04 11.29 -2.64
N VAL A 101 7.71 11.57 -1.37
CA VAL A 101 6.93 12.77 -0.99
C VAL A 101 7.62 14.06 -1.44
N ASP A 102 8.94 14.14 -1.29
CA ASP A 102 9.71 15.35 -1.56
C ASP A 102 10.20 15.49 -3.01
N CYS A 103 10.43 14.36 -3.70
CA CYS A 103 11.08 14.32 -5.02
C CYS A 103 10.11 13.97 -6.15
N ASP A 104 9.06 13.18 -5.90
CA ASP A 104 8.01 12.88 -6.88
C ASP A 104 6.87 13.90 -6.76
N THR A 105 7.18 15.15 -7.13
CA THR A 105 6.22 16.27 -7.06
C THR A 105 5.80 16.77 -8.44
N SER A 106 5.95 15.91 -9.46
CA SER A 106 5.62 16.26 -10.85
C SER A 106 4.26 15.68 -11.25
N GLY A 107 3.51 16.41 -12.07
CA GLY A 107 2.21 15.92 -12.54
C GLY A 107 1.13 15.85 -11.46
N VAL A 108 0.66 14.64 -11.15
CA VAL A 108 -0.48 14.39 -10.24
C VAL A 108 -0.07 14.38 -8.77
N ASP A 109 1.17 13.95 -8.51
CA ASP A 109 1.73 13.77 -7.18
C ASP A 109 2.12 15.12 -6.58
N GLN A 110 1.62 15.35 -5.37
CA GLN A 110 1.75 16.62 -4.67
C GLN A 110 2.08 16.36 -3.19
N GLY A 111 3.03 15.45 -2.94
CA GLY A 111 3.48 15.11 -1.59
C GLY A 111 2.32 14.74 -0.66
N CYS A 112 2.14 15.53 0.40
CA CYS A 112 1.08 15.37 1.40
C CYS A 112 -0.32 15.73 0.89
N GLU A 113 -0.44 16.45 -0.23
CA GLU A 113 -1.73 16.73 -0.87
C GLU A 113 -2.23 15.56 -1.74
N GLY A 114 -1.45 14.48 -1.82
CA GLY A 114 -1.87 13.21 -2.42
C GLY A 114 -1.21 12.91 -3.75
N GLY A 115 -1.37 11.66 -4.19
CA GLY A 115 -0.68 11.11 -5.35
C GLY A 115 -1.19 9.73 -5.77
N LEU A 116 -0.48 9.14 -6.74
CA LEU A 116 -0.74 7.87 -7.40
C LEU A 116 0.44 6.91 -7.20
N THR A 117 0.12 5.67 -6.85
CA THR A 117 1.15 4.63 -6.67
C THR A 117 1.84 4.24 -7.99
N GLU A 118 1.14 4.34 -9.13
CA GLU A 118 1.73 4.12 -10.45
C GLU A 118 2.86 5.13 -10.75
N ASN A 119 2.59 6.43 -10.53
CA ASN A 119 3.58 7.47 -10.71
C ASN A 119 4.77 7.29 -9.77
N ALA A 120 4.54 6.90 -8.51
CA ALA A 120 5.62 6.54 -7.61
C ALA A 120 6.50 5.42 -8.19
N PHE A 121 5.92 4.36 -8.75
CA PHE A 121 6.72 3.32 -9.41
C PHE A 121 7.44 3.82 -10.66
N GLN A 122 6.84 4.74 -11.42
CA GLN A 122 7.50 5.38 -12.55
C GLN A 122 8.70 6.21 -12.08
N PHE A 123 8.52 7.03 -11.04
CA PHE A 123 9.58 7.79 -10.39
C PHE A 123 10.72 6.87 -9.94
N ILE A 124 10.44 5.76 -9.25
CA ILE A 124 11.51 4.84 -8.77
C ILE A 124 12.35 4.32 -9.95
N GLN A 125 11.74 4.06 -11.10
CA GLN A 125 12.48 3.62 -12.30
C GLN A 125 13.34 4.74 -12.89
N ASP A 126 12.73 5.93 -13.06
CA ASP A 126 13.39 7.09 -13.68
C ASP A 126 14.48 7.67 -12.79
N ASN A 127 14.29 7.63 -11.47
CA ASN A 127 15.26 7.99 -10.43
C ASN A 127 16.32 6.90 -10.22
N HIS A 128 16.19 5.74 -10.89
CA HIS A 128 17.07 4.58 -10.77
C HIS A 128 17.10 3.92 -9.38
N GLY A 129 16.20 4.31 -8.47
CA GLY A 129 15.94 3.64 -7.22
C GLY A 129 15.48 4.58 -6.11
N LEU A 130 15.33 4.02 -4.92
CA LEU A 130 15.11 4.76 -3.66
C LEU A 130 16.21 4.47 -2.68
N THR A 131 16.52 5.46 -1.84
CA THR A 131 17.34 5.33 -0.64
C THR A 131 16.59 4.60 0.48
N THR A 132 17.29 4.36 1.59
CA THR A 132 16.70 3.73 2.79
C THR A 132 15.95 4.75 3.65
N GLU A 133 14.95 4.29 4.41
CA GLU A 133 14.30 5.09 5.46
C GLU A 133 15.32 5.72 6.44
N ALA A 134 16.40 5.01 6.77
CA ALA A 134 17.44 5.53 7.66
C ALA A 134 18.24 6.71 7.06
N SER A 135 18.29 6.82 5.74
CA SER A 135 19.04 7.87 5.03
C SER A 135 18.17 9.08 4.70
N TYR A 136 16.87 8.85 4.48
CA TYR A 136 15.86 9.89 4.24
C TYR A 136 14.60 9.58 5.07
N PRO A 137 14.59 9.92 6.37
CA PRO A 137 13.52 9.51 7.28
C PRO A 137 12.18 10.22 7.02
N CYS A 138 11.08 9.54 7.35
CA CYS A 138 9.74 10.12 7.28
C CYS A 138 9.57 11.31 8.25
N MET A 139 9.23 12.47 7.69
CA MET A 139 8.92 13.69 8.46
C MET A 139 7.42 13.94 8.60
N GLY A 140 6.58 13.26 7.81
CA GLY A 140 5.12 13.42 7.85
C GLY A 140 4.62 14.80 7.44
N VAL A 141 5.41 15.54 6.65
CA VAL A 141 5.12 16.87 6.09
C VAL A 141 5.85 17.02 4.76
N ASP A 142 5.42 17.95 3.91
CA ASP A 142 6.14 18.27 2.67
C ASP A 142 7.48 18.93 2.95
N GLY A 143 8.51 18.47 2.26
CA GLY A 143 9.85 19.03 2.28
C GLY A 143 10.29 19.52 0.90
N THR A 144 11.59 19.49 0.68
CA THR A 144 12.21 19.77 -0.62
C THR A 144 13.16 18.64 -0.91
N CYS A 145 13.09 18.07 -2.12
CA CYS A 145 13.94 16.97 -2.52
C CYS A 145 15.42 17.21 -2.17
N ASN A 146 15.96 16.36 -1.29
CA ASN A 146 17.30 16.49 -0.78
C ASN A 146 18.26 15.55 -1.53
N ALA A 147 18.93 16.10 -2.55
CA ALA A 147 19.92 15.40 -3.38
C ALA A 147 21.00 14.64 -2.58
N ASN A 148 21.37 15.10 -1.38
CA ASN A 148 22.39 14.41 -0.57
C ASN A 148 21.84 13.17 0.15
N GLN A 149 20.55 13.18 0.52
CA GLN A 149 19.90 12.07 1.22
C GLN A 149 19.48 10.97 0.25
N GLU A 150 19.02 11.33 -0.96
CA GLU A 150 18.64 10.38 -2.02
C GLU A 150 19.85 9.77 -2.75
N ALA A 151 21.05 10.38 -2.65
CA ALA A 151 22.24 10.02 -3.46
C ALA A 151 22.68 8.55 -3.42
N LYS A 152 22.19 7.74 -2.49
CA LYS A 152 22.54 6.32 -2.33
C LYS A 152 21.30 5.43 -2.46
N HIS A 153 20.94 5.09 -3.69
CA HIS A 153 19.88 4.13 -3.93
C HIS A 153 20.20 2.76 -3.33
N ALA A 154 19.23 2.21 -2.59
CA ALA A 154 19.29 0.94 -1.89
C ALA A 154 18.48 -0.16 -2.61
N ALA A 155 17.45 0.21 -3.37
CA ALA A 155 16.65 -0.69 -4.19
C ALA A 155 16.17 -0.01 -5.47
N THR A 156 15.94 -0.80 -6.51
CA THR A 156 15.44 -0.34 -7.81
C THR A 156 14.42 -1.35 -8.36
N ILE A 157 13.59 -0.91 -9.28
CA ILE A 157 12.64 -1.75 -10.03
C ILE A 157 12.82 -1.48 -11.52
N ASN A 158 12.48 -2.47 -12.35
CA ASN A 158 12.64 -2.38 -13.80
C ASN A 158 11.34 -2.03 -14.55
N GLY A 159 10.23 -1.88 -13.82
CA GLY A 159 8.89 -1.84 -14.40
C GLY A 159 7.80 -1.90 -13.34
N HIS A 160 6.61 -1.49 -13.74
CA HIS A 160 5.35 -1.76 -13.06
C HIS A 160 4.27 -2.13 -14.09
N GLU A 161 3.23 -2.80 -13.63
CA GLU A 161 2.06 -3.19 -14.43
C GLU A 161 0.81 -3.05 -13.56
N ASP A 162 -0.29 -2.62 -14.18
CA ASP A 162 -1.59 -2.66 -13.54
C ASP A 162 -2.13 -4.09 -13.44
N VAL A 163 -2.68 -4.43 -12.27
CA VAL A 163 -3.57 -5.60 -12.17
C VAL A 163 -4.89 -5.25 -12.88
N PRO A 164 -5.44 -6.14 -13.72
CA PRO A 164 -6.73 -5.92 -14.39
C PRO A 164 -7.82 -5.45 -13.43
N ALA A 165 -8.40 -4.29 -13.74
CA ALA A 165 -9.41 -3.64 -12.91
C ALA A 165 -10.58 -4.58 -12.61
N ASN A 166 -11.08 -4.55 -11.37
CA ASN A 166 -12.19 -5.38 -10.88
C ASN A 166 -11.99 -6.91 -11.02
N GLY A 167 -10.74 -7.36 -11.21
CA GLY A 167 -10.39 -8.77 -11.32
C GLY A 167 -9.80 -9.33 -10.03
N GLU A 168 -10.62 -9.72 -9.05
CA GLU A 168 -10.12 -10.27 -7.77
C GLU A 168 -9.26 -11.53 -7.96
N ASN A 169 -9.55 -12.36 -8.96
CA ASN A 169 -8.69 -13.51 -9.33
C ASN A 169 -7.34 -13.07 -9.90
N ALA A 170 -7.29 -11.97 -10.67
CA ALA A 170 -6.03 -11.43 -11.17
C ALA A 170 -5.21 -10.86 -10.01
N LEU A 171 -5.85 -10.15 -9.09
CA LEU A 171 -5.22 -9.70 -7.83
C LEU A 171 -4.70 -10.89 -7.02
N LEU A 172 -5.46 -11.99 -6.94
CA LEU A 172 -5.04 -13.21 -6.26
C LEU A 172 -3.77 -13.80 -6.87
N ASN A 173 -3.70 -13.88 -8.20
CA ASN A 173 -2.50 -14.35 -8.91
C ASN A 173 -1.29 -13.43 -8.66
N ALA A 174 -1.49 -12.11 -8.64
CA ALA A 174 -0.44 -11.15 -8.37
C ALA A 174 0.07 -11.24 -6.91
N VAL A 175 -0.85 -11.24 -5.94
CA VAL A 175 -0.52 -11.31 -4.50
C VAL A 175 0.10 -12.66 -4.14
N ALA A 176 -0.25 -13.74 -4.84
CA ALA A 176 0.41 -15.03 -4.69
C ALA A 176 1.89 -15.00 -5.11
N SER A 177 2.27 -14.04 -5.95
CA SER A 177 3.60 -13.90 -6.54
C SER A 177 4.47 -12.83 -5.86
N GLN A 178 3.87 -11.73 -5.37
CA GLN A 178 4.56 -10.65 -4.64
C GLN A 178 3.55 -9.78 -3.85
N PRO A 179 3.98 -8.93 -2.89
CA PRO A 179 3.12 -7.86 -2.37
C PRO A 179 2.66 -6.89 -3.48
N VAL A 180 1.43 -6.41 -3.38
CA VAL A 180 0.78 -5.58 -4.42
C VAL A 180 0.18 -4.33 -3.80
N SER A 181 0.49 -3.17 -4.36
CA SER A 181 -0.18 -1.91 -4.02
C SER A 181 -1.63 -1.93 -4.50
N VAL A 182 -2.56 -1.57 -3.62
CA VAL A 182 -4.00 -1.49 -3.92
C VAL A 182 -4.56 -0.20 -3.32
N ALA A 183 -5.71 0.24 -3.83
CA ALA A 183 -6.45 1.34 -3.24
C ALA A 183 -7.79 0.84 -2.69
N ILE A 184 -8.22 1.43 -1.57
CA ILE A 184 -9.46 1.09 -0.87
C ILE A 184 -10.27 2.35 -0.57
N ASP A 185 -11.56 2.17 -0.31
CA ASP A 185 -12.40 3.18 0.36
C ASP A 185 -12.22 3.01 1.88
N ALA A 186 -11.37 3.86 2.45
CA ALA A 186 -11.06 3.92 3.88
C ALA A 186 -11.82 5.05 4.58
N GLY A 187 -12.85 5.62 3.95
CA GLY A 187 -13.54 6.79 4.46
C GLY A 187 -14.48 6.50 5.64
N GLY A 188 -14.94 5.26 5.80
CA GLY A 188 -15.91 4.91 6.84
C GLY A 188 -15.34 4.91 8.27
N SER A 189 -16.14 5.33 9.25
CA SER A 189 -15.77 5.25 10.67
C SER A 189 -15.50 3.82 11.16
N GLY A 190 -16.09 2.82 10.49
CA GLY A 190 -15.75 1.41 10.73
C GLY A 190 -14.28 1.12 10.46
N PHE A 191 -13.68 1.71 9.42
CA PHE A 191 -12.27 1.56 9.11
C PHE A 191 -11.40 2.34 10.12
N GLN A 192 -11.80 3.59 10.43
CA GLN A 192 -11.12 4.45 11.42
C GLN A 192 -10.90 3.74 12.78
N PHE A 193 -11.85 2.92 13.22
CA PHE A 193 -11.80 2.22 14.51
C PHE A 193 -11.57 0.70 14.41
N TYR A 194 -11.25 0.18 13.22
CA TYR A 194 -11.01 -1.25 13.04
C TYR A 194 -9.89 -1.74 13.97
N SER A 195 -10.11 -2.91 14.60
CA SER A 195 -9.22 -3.47 15.60
C SER A 195 -8.77 -4.89 15.26
N SER A 196 -9.71 -5.76 14.89
CA SER A 196 -9.42 -7.16 14.58
C SER A 196 -10.55 -7.85 13.83
N GLY A 197 -10.25 -8.99 13.21
CA GLY A 197 -11.19 -9.84 12.50
C GLY A 197 -11.15 -9.64 10.97
N VAL A 198 -12.20 -10.09 10.29
CA VAL A 198 -12.36 -9.83 8.84
C VAL A 198 -13.28 -8.63 8.69
N PHE A 199 -12.74 -7.53 8.16
CA PHE A 199 -13.51 -6.31 7.95
C PHE A 199 -14.54 -6.52 6.83
N THR A 200 -15.82 -6.61 7.19
CA THR A 200 -16.94 -6.83 6.26
C THR A 200 -17.96 -5.70 6.31
N VAL A 201 -17.56 -4.52 6.76
CA VAL A 201 -18.42 -3.33 6.72
C VAL A 201 -18.67 -2.96 5.27
N ALA A 202 -19.91 -2.59 4.94
CA ALA A 202 -20.21 -2.05 3.62
C ALA A 202 -19.36 -0.80 3.37
N CYS A 203 -18.58 -0.82 2.29
CA CYS A 203 -17.77 0.29 1.79
C CYS A 203 -18.21 0.65 0.37
N GLY A 204 -17.90 1.86 -0.06
CA GLY A 204 -18.09 2.28 -1.45
C GLY A 204 -16.92 1.85 -2.32
N THR A 205 -16.92 2.41 -3.54
CA THR A 205 -15.82 2.27 -4.51
C THR A 205 -15.13 3.60 -4.76
N ASN A 206 -15.31 4.58 -3.85
CA ASN A 206 -14.63 5.87 -3.89
C ASN A 206 -13.27 5.69 -3.22
N LEU A 207 -12.29 5.21 -3.98
CA LEU A 207 -10.97 4.87 -3.47
C LEU A 207 -10.22 6.13 -3.05
N ASP A 208 -9.90 6.22 -1.76
CA ASP A 208 -9.31 7.42 -1.14
C ASP A 208 -7.99 7.14 -0.42
N HIS A 209 -7.60 5.86 -0.30
CA HIS A 209 -6.44 5.46 0.48
C HIS A 209 -5.65 4.31 -0.18
N GLY A 210 -4.33 4.51 -0.32
CA GLY A 210 -3.39 3.53 -0.85
C GLY A 210 -2.84 2.64 0.27
N VAL A 211 -2.91 1.32 0.07
CA VAL A 211 -2.43 0.30 1.02
C VAL A 211 -1.75 -0.84 0.26
N THR A 212 -1.13 -1.79 0.94
CA THR A 212 -0.47 -2.93 0.27
C THR A 212 -1.09 -4.25 0.66
N ALA A 213 -1.57 -5.02 -0.32
CA ALA A 213 -1.95 -6.42 -0.14
C ALA A 213 -0.68 -7.26 0.03
N VAL A 214 -0.46 -7.75 1.25
CA VAL A 214 0.70 -8.56 1.64
C VAL A 214 0.34 -10.03 1.88
N GLY A 215 -0.85 -10.43 1.46
CA GLY A 215 -1.30 -11.81 1.54
C GLY A 215 -2.81 -11.94 1.47
N TYR A 216 -3.28 -13.16 1.68
CA TYR A 216 -4.70 -13.52 1.72
C TYR A 216 -4.85 -14.86 2.44
N GLY A 217 -6.07 -15.17 2.87
CA GLY A 217 -6.34 -16.43 3.53
C GLY A 217 -7.82 -16.73 3.71
N VAL A 218 -8.07 -17.77 4.49
CA VAL A 218 -9.40 -18.24 4.85
C VAL A 218 -9.42 -18.44 6.36
N THR A 219 -10.40 -17.87 7.06
CA THR A 219 -10.62 -18.09 8.49
C THR A 219 -11.15 -19.50 8.75
N ASN A 220 -11.15 -19.92 10.02
CA ASN A 220 -11.66 -21.24 10.41
C ASN A 220 -13.15 -21.46 10.07
N ASP A 221 -13.93 -20.38 9.95
CA ASP A 221 -15.35 -20.42 9.55
C ASP A 221 -15.56 -20.35 8.03
N GLY A 222 -14.48 -20.33 7.24
CA GLY A 222 -14.54 -20.32 5.77
C GLY A 222 -14.55 -18.92 5.14
N SER A 223 -14.52 -17.84 5.92
CA SER A 223 -14.49 -16.48 5.38
C SER A 223 -13.14 -16.17 4.74
N LYS A 224 -13.16 -15.74 3.47
CA LYS A 224 -11.95 -15.31 2.75
C LYS A 224 -11.58 -13.88 3.14
N TYR A 225 -10.29 -13.56 3.16
CA TYR A 225 -9.82 -12.21 3.47
C TYR A 225 -8.54 -11.86 2.71
N TRP A 226 -8.36 -10.56 2.48
CA TRP A 226 -7.08 -9.95 2.13
C TRP A 226 -6.32 -9.56 3.39
N LEU A 227 -5.02 -9.83 3.41
CA LEU A 227 -4.13 -9.32 4.43
C LEU A 227 -3.49 -8.04 3.90
N VAL A 228 -3.86 -6.92 4.48
CA VAL A 228 -3.46 -5.59 4.04
C VAL A 228 -2.52 -4.97 5.06
N LYS A 229 -1.40 -4.41 4.60
CA LYS A 229 -0.53 -3.50 5.35
C LYS A 229 -1.07 -2.10 5.16
N ASN A 230 -1.48 -1.49 6.27
CA ASN A 230 -1.71 -0.07 6.42
C ASN A 230 -0.57 0.50 7.27
#